data_AF-H2ZN58-F1
#
_entry.id   AF-H2ZN58-F1
#
_cell.length_a   1.000
_cell.length_b   1.000
_cell.length_c   1.000
_cell.angle_alpha   90.00
_cell.angle_beta   90.00
_cell.angle_gamma   90.00
#
_symmetry.space_group_name_H-M   'P 1'
#
loop_
_entity.id
_entity.type
_entity.pdbx_description
1 polymer ?
#
loop_
_entity_poly.entity_id
_entity_poly.type
_entity_poly.pdbx_seq_one_letter_code
_entity_poly.pdbx_strand_id
1 'polypeptide(L)'
;MIQPPAPDGVSVRRAMLKTQERLLKAIPQAWSASSCQTKSANCEAVLTTIAGFATLSTYPVQLAALGAITQLLLSFLPPDGDKESTASTIETRIWSIVLQPICTSLENMKYSSIREEAFKCSDALIKLTQHGLKYTSEQIASLVAALRSSELSLKKSEFHDRVATLINLTDAFKDRTSQ
;
A
#
# COMPACT_ATOMS: atom_id res chain seq x y z
N MET A 1 14.80 21.38 -44.72
CA MET A 1 14.04 20.54 -43.77
C MET A 1 14.69 20.68 -42.41
N ILE A 2 14.03 21.31 -41.44
CA ILE A 2 14.57 21.46 -40.08
C ILE A 2 14.15 20.21 -39.31
N GLN A 3 15.10 19.37 -38.88
CA GLN A 3 14.82 18.30 -37.94
C GLN A 3 14.33 18.93 -36.62
N PRO A 4 13.20 18.45 -36.04
CA PRO A 4 12.79 18.94 -34.74
C PRO A 4 13.90 18.64 -33.71
N PRO A 5 14.17 19.56 -32.76
CA PRO A 5 15.19 19.36 -31.76
C PRO A 5 14.87 18.09 -30.96
N ALA A 6 15.92 17.30 -30.66
CA ALA A 6 15.78 16.13 -29.80
C ALA A 6 15.13 16.56 -28.48
N PRO A 7 14.12 15.82 -27.98
CA PRO A 7 13.44 16.20 -26.76
C PRO A 7 14.44 16.20 -25.60
N ASP A 8 14.44 17.29 -24.83
CA ASP A 8 15.33 17.40 -23.68
C ASP A 8 14.99 16.32 -22.64
N GLY A 9 16.01 15.72 -22.04
CA GLY A 9 15.84 14.59 -21.11
C GLY A 9 14.95 14.90 -19.90
N VAL A 10 14.78 16.18 -19.55
CA VAL A 10 13.89 16.64 -18.47
C VAL A 10 12.42 16.53 -18.89
N SER A 11 12.06 16.99 -20.09
CA SER A 11 10.71 16.84 -20.64
C SER A 11 10.29 15.38 -20.80
N VAL A 12 11.20 14.52 -21.29
CA VAL A 12 10.95 13.07 -21.41
C VAL A 12 10.68 12.44 -20.04
N ARG A 13 11.53 12.75 -19.04
CA ARG A 13 11.37 12.25 -17.67
C ARG A 13 10.05 12.70 -17.04
N ARG A 14 9.65 13.96 -17.24
CA ARG A 14 8.37 14.49 -16.74
C ARG A 14 7.17 13.81 -17.40
N ALA A 15 7.23 13.57 -18.72
CA ALA A 15 6.18 12.86 -19.44
C ALA A 15 6.06 11.40 -18.95
N MET A 16 7.18 10.72 -18.72
CA MET A 16 7.22 9.37 -18.15
C MET A 16 6.56 9.30 -16.77
N LEU A 17 6.89 10.20 -15.85
CA LEU A 17 6.28 10.25 -14.51
C LEU A 17 4.76 10.50 -14.57
N LYS A 18 4.30 11.39 -15.45
CA LYS A 18 2.86 11.63 -15.66
C LYS A 18 2.14 10.40 -16.23
N THR A 19 2.82 9.61 -17.06
CA THR A 19 2.25 8.36 -17.56
C THR A 19 2.15 7.31 -16.46
N GLN A 20 3.20 7.14 -15.65
CA GLN A 20 3.16 6.26 -14.48
C GLN A 20 2.04 6.65 -13.50
N GLU A 21 1.91 7.94 -13.18
CA GLU A 21 0.83 8.44 -12.31
C GLU A 21 -0.56 8.12 -12.87
N ARG A 22 -0.79 8.35 -14.18
CA ARG A 22 -2.06 8.05 -14.84
C ARG A 22 -2.37 6.55 -14.84
N LEU A 23 -1.37 5.71 -15.10
CA LEU A 23 -1.52 4.27 -15.06
C LEU A 23 -1.90 3.80 -13.65
N LEU A 24 -1.19 4.27 -12.63
CA LEU A 24 -1.47 3.92 -11.23
C LEU A 24 -2.90 4.30 -10.82
N LYS A 25 -3.40 5.47 -11.26
CA LYS A 25 -4.78 5.90 -11.02
C LYS A 25 -5.83 5.05 -11.77
N ALA A 26 -5.47 4.43 -12.89
CA ALA A 26 -6.37 3.61 -13.69
C ALA A 26 -6.44 2.15 -13.23
N ILE A 27 -5.38 1.62 -12.60
CA ILE A 27 -5.32 0.22 -12.15
C ILE A 27 -6.51 -0.17 -11.25
N PRO A 28 -6.91 0.61 -10.24
CA PRO A 28 -8.05 0.23 -9.39
C PRO A 28 -9.37 0.05 -10.14
N GLN A 29 -9.62 0.88 -11.16
CA GLN A 29 -10.82 0.78 -11.98
C GLN A 29 -10.79 -0.48 -12.85
N ALA A 30 -9.66 -0.75 -13.52
CA ALA A 30 -9.47 -1.97 -14.29
C ALA A 30 -9.54 -3.23 -13.41
N TRP A 31 -8.98 -3.15 -12.21
CA TRP A 31 -9.04 -4.19 -11.19
C TRP A 31 -10.49 -4.49 -10.83
N SER A 32 -11.27 -3.46 -10.49
CA SER A 32 -12.67 -3.60 -10.07
C SER A 32 -13.52 -4.30 -11.13
N ALA A 33 -13.30 -3.97 -12.42
CA ALA A 33 -13.98 -4.57 -13.57
C ALA A 33 -13.53 -6.00 -13.91
N SER A 34 -12.44 -6.50 -13.31
CA SER A 34 -11.92 -7.85 -13.58
C SER A 34 -12.72 -8.95 -12.85
N SER A 35 -12.77 -10.14 -13.44
CA SER A 35 -13.42 -11.31 -12.83
C SER A 35 -12.70 -11.76 -11.55
N CYS A 36 -13.40 -12.47 -10.66
CA CYS A 36 -12.80 -13.01 -9.43
C CYS A 36 -11.63 -13.95 -9.70
N GLN A 37 -11.69 -14.75 -10.77
CA GLN A 37 -10.59 -15.64 -11.18
C GLN A 37 -9.34 -14.84 -11.59
N THR A 38 -9.51 -13.78 -12.38
CA THR A 38 -8.39 -12.90 -12.77
C THR A 38 -7.80 -12.19 -11.57
N LYS A 39 -8.66 -11.71 -10.65
CA LYS A 39 -8.23 -11.07 -9.41
C LYS A 39 -7.40 -12.02 -8.54
N SER A 40 -7.90 -13.23 -8.31
CA SER A 40 -7.17 -14.24 -7.53
C SER A 40 -5.82 -14.60 -8.15
N ALA A 41 -5.76 -14.81 -9.47
CA ALA A 41 -4.53 -15.21 -10.16
C ALA A 41 -3.45 -14.12 -10.23
N ASN A 42 -3.84 -12.83 -10.26
CA ASN A 42 -2.90 -11.72 -10.54
C ASN A 42 -2.70 -10.76 -9.36
N CYS A 43 -3.40 -10.95 -8.24
CA CYS A 43 -3.35 -10.05 -7.07
C CYS A 43 -1.93 -9.75 -6.62
N GLU A 44 -1.12 -10.80 -6.44
CA GLU A 44 0.25 -10.69 -5.95
C GLU A 44 1.13 -9.87 -6.89
N ALA A 45 1.07 -10.16 -8.19
CA ALA A 45 1.86 -9.48 -9.21
C ALA A 45 1.48 -8.00 -9.34
N VAL A 46 0.16 -7.70 -9.32
CA VAL A 46 -0.34 -6.34 -9.40
C VAL A 46 0.07 -5.54 -8.16
N LEU A 47 -0.15 -6.08 -6.96
CA LEU A 47 0.22 -5.40 -5.72
C LEU A 47 1.74 -5.21 -5.60
N THR A 48 2.55 -6.21 -5.97
CA THR A 48 4.02 -6.10 -5.95
C THR A 48 4.50 -4.99 -6.88
N THR A 49 3.90 -4.88 -8.07
CA THR A 49 4.23 -3.82 -9.03
C THR A 49 3.92 -2.44 -8.46
N ILE A 50 2.73 -2.25 -7.90
CA ILE A 50 2.32 -0.96 -7.31
C ILE A 50 3.16 -0.64 -6.07
N ALA A 51 3.46 -1.63 -5.23
CA ALA A 51 4.35 -1.51 -4.07
C ALA A 51 5.75 -1.02 -4.44
N GLY A 52 6.30 -1.51 -5.55
CA GLY A 52 7.56 -1.00 -6.10
C GLY A 52 7.51 0.50 -6.45
N PHE A 53 6.39 0.96 -7.01
CA PHE A 53 6.20 2.40 -7.27
C PHE A 53 6.09 3.21 -5.98
N ALA A 54 5.45 2.68 -4.93
CA ALA A 54 5.29 3.35 -3.65
C ALA A 54 6.59 3.47 -2.84
N THR A 55 7.62 2.66 -3.12
CA THR A 55 8.91 2.69 -2.40
C THR A 55 10.00 3.45 -3.14
N LEU A 56 10.08 3.31 -4.47
CA LEU A 56 11.25 3.78 -5.25
C LEU A 56 10.98 5.04 -6.10
N SER A 57 9.74 5.52 -6.16
CA SER A 57 9.37 6.57 -7.12
C SER A 57 9.38 7.98 -6.55
N THR A 58 9.26 8.97 -7.44
CA THR A 58 9.09 10.37 -7.06
C THR A 58 7.75 10.62 -6.38
N TYR A 59 7.67 11.69 -5.58
CA TYR A 59 6.46 12.12 -4.84
C TYR A 59 5.10 11.85 -5.53
N PRO A 60 4.81 12.35 -6.76
CA PRO A 60 3.48 12.18 -7.36
C PRO A 60 3.16 10.72 -7.69
N VAL A 61 4.18 9.94 -8.07
CA VAL A 61 4.04 8.52 -8.38
C VAL A 61 3.88 7.70 -7.11
N GLN A 62 4.65 8.02 -6.05
CA GLN A 62 4.50 7.39 -4.75
C GLN A 62 3.10 7.61 -4.16
N LEU A 63 2.59 8.84 -4.22
CA LEU A 63 1.25 9.17 -3.75
C LEU A 63 0.16 8.42 -4.54
N ALA A 64 0.27 8.39 -5.87
CA ALA A 64 -0.67 7.64 -6.72
C ALA A 64 -0.61 6.12 -6.46
N ALA A 65 0.57 5.58 -6.19
CA ALA A 65 0.75 4.16 -5.88
C ALA A 65 0.11 3.78 -4.54
N LEU A 66 0.31 4.58 -3.49
CA LEU A 66 -0.36 4.37 -2.20
C LEU A 66 -1.89 4.44 -2.34
N GLY A 67 -2.40 5.45 -3.05
CA GLY A 67 -3.84 5.54 -3.32
C GLY A 67 -4.39 4.33 -4.10
N ALA A 68 -3.63 3.81 -5.05
CA ALA A 68 -3.99 2.59 -5.78
C ALA A 68 -4.00 1.36 -4.86
N ILE A 69 -2.99 1.19 -4.00
CA ILE A 69 -2.95 0.12 -2.98
C ILE A 69 -4.20 0.19 -2.10
N THR A 70 -4.53 1.36 -1.55
CA THR A 70 -5.73 1.54 -0.72
C THR A 70 -6.99 1.06 -1.42
N GLN A 71 -7.22 1.47 -2.67
CA GLN A 71 -8.41 1.07 -3.41
C GLN A 71 -8.45 -0.43 -3.73
N LEU A 72 -7.30 -1.04 -4.04
CA LEU A 72 -7.22 -2.48 -4.25
C LEU A 72 -7.55 -3.24 -2.97
N LEU A 73 -6.97 -2.84 -1.83
CA LEU A 73 -7.26 -3.43 -0.52
C LEU A 73 -8.76 -3.37 -0.20
N LEU A 74 -9.38 -2.20 -0.39
CA LEU A 74 -10.81 -2.03 -0.15
C LEU A 74 -11.68 -2.86 -1.11
N SER A 75 -11.21 -3.14 -2.33
CA SER A 75 -11.95 -3.98 -3.29
C SER A 75 -12.02 -5.46 -2.90
N PHE A 76 -11.17 -5.90 -1.96
CA PHE A 76 -11.20 -7.26 -1.41
C PHE A 76 -12.15 -7.38 -0.21
N LEU A 77 -12.65 -6.26 0.33
CA LEU A 77 -13.66 -6.30 1.38
C LEU A 77 -14.98 -6.81 0.79
N PRO A 78 -15.67 -7.75 1.44
CA PRO A 78 -16.98 -8.18 1.00
C PRO A 78 -17.95 -6.98 1.01
N PRO A 79 -18.82 -6.84 -0.01
CA PRO A 79 -19.95 -5.92 0.10
C PRO A 79 -20.81 -6.39 1.28
N ASP A 80 -21.21 -5.45 2.14
CA ASP A 80 -21.86 -5.66 3.45
C ASP A 80 -22.55 -7.03 3.63
N GLY A 81 -21.96 -7.88 4.48
CA GLY A 81 -22.67 -8.99 5.14
C GLY A 81 -22.34 -10.41 4.72
N ASP A 82 -21.66 -10.66 3.60
CA ASP A 82 -21.31 -12.04 3.22
C ASP A 82 -19.99 -12.50 3.85
N LYS A 83 -20.10 -13.52 4.72
CA LYS A 83 -18.98 -14.19 5.36
C LYS A 83 -18.48 -15.30 4.42
N GLU A 84 -17.18 -15.25 4.16
CA GLU A 84 -16.33 -16.31 3.58
C GLU A 84 -16.21 -16.41 2.04
N SER A 85 -14.99 -16.22 1.54
CA SER A 85 -14.11 -17.36 1.15
C SER A 85 -12.95 -16.98 0.21
N THR A 86 -12.75 -15.71 -0.15
CA THR A 86 -11.55 -15.26 -0.90
C THR A 86 -10.49 -14.57 -0.06
N ALA A 87 -10.82 -14.20 1.18
CA ALA A 87 -9.99 -13.34 2.00
C ALA A 87 -8.80 -14.10 2.64
N SER A 88 -9.00 -15.31 3.18
CA SER A 88 -8.02 -15.98 4.03
C SER A 88 -6.67 -16.36 3.38
N THR A 89 -6.65 -16.77 2.10
CA THR A 89 -5.38 -17.15 1.41
C THR A 89 -4.66 -15.95 0.79
N ILE A 90 -5.41 -14.92 0.43
CA ILE A 90 -4.90 -13.69 -0.17
C ILE A 90 -4.34 -12.76 0.93
N GLU A 91 -4.98 -12.74 2.10
CA GLU A 91 -4.67 -11.87 3.24
C GLU A 91 -3.19 -11.87 3.64
N THR A 92 -2.60 -13.01 3.99
CA THR A 92 -1.20 -13.07 4.44
C THR A 92 -0.21 -12.54 3.41
N ARG A 93 -0.40 -12.87 2.13
CA ARG A 93 0.52 -12.45 1.06
C ARG A 93 0.44 -10.96 0.82
N ILE A 94 -0.77 -10.39 0.88
CA ILE A 94 -1.00 -8.95 0.79
C ILE A 94 -0.19 -8.21 1.84
N TRP A 95 -0.22 -8.64 3.11
CA TRP A 95 0.53 -7.98 4.20
C TRP A 95 2.00 -7.81 3.87
N SER A 96 2.66 -8.89 3.46
CA SER A 96 4.10 -8.87 3.17
C SER A 96 4.47 -7.92 2.02
N ILE A 97 3.55 -7.69 1.08
CA ILE A 97 3.78 -6.84 -0.08
C ILE A 97 3.54 -5.36 0.23
N VAL A 98 2.48 -5.05 0.97
CA VAL A 98 2.04 -3.66 1.16
C VAL A 98 2.67 -2.99 2.39
N LEU A 99 3.16 -3.77 3.35
CA LEU A 99 3.70 -3.23 4.59
C LEU A 99 4.97 -2.41 4.39
N GLN A 100 5.92 -2.92 3.60
CA GLN A 100 7.16 -2.19 3.32
C GLN A 100 6.89 -0.82 2.66
N PRO A 101 6.03 -0.71 1.63
CA PRO A 101 5.55 0.57 1.12
C PRO A 101 4.94 1.49 2.17
N ILE A 102 4.08 0.96 3.05
CA ILE A 102 3.43 1.72 4.12
C ILE A 102 4.50 2.28 5.07
N CYS A 103 5.39 1.43 5.58
CA CYS A 103 6.41 1.82 6.54
C CYS A 103 7.37 2.86 5.93
N THR A 104 7.87 2.61 4.73
CA THR A 104 8.72 3.57 3.98
C THR A 104 8.03 4.94 3.82
N SER A 105 6.72 4.91 3.58
CA SER A 105 5.92 6.12 3.38
C SER A 105 5.62 6.84 4.70
N LEU A 106 5.41 6.11 5.79
CA LEU A 106 5.26 6.67 7.14
C LEU A 106 6.55 7.37 7.61
N GLU A 107 7.72 6.84 7.26
CA GLU A 107 9.02 7.47 7.54
C GLU A 107 9.29 8.73 6.70
N ASN A 108 8.44 9.02 5.71
CA ASN A 108 8.60 10.20 4.86
C ASN A 108 8.21 11.48 5.62
N MET A 109 9.16 12.01 6.39
CA MET A 109 8.98 13.23 7.18
C MET A 109 8.79 14.50 6.31
N LYS A 110 9.16 14.44 5.03
CA LYS A 110 9.11 15.59 4.11
C LYS A 110 7.70 15.90 3.60
N TYR A 111 6.88 14.88 3.38
CA TYR A 111 5.56 15.05 2.76
C TYR A 111 4.46 14.41 3.62
N SER A 112 3.68 15.25 4.30
CA SER A 112 2.55 14.78 5.13
C SER A 112 1.49 14.04 4.34
N SER A 113 1.25 14.41 3.08
CA SER A 113 0.30 13.74 2.18
C SER A 113 0.66 12.28 1.89
N ILE A 114 1.95 11.95 1.80
CA ILE A 114 2.41 10.55 1.63
C ILE A 114 2.11 9.76 2.90
N ARG A 115 2.33 10.35 4.08
CA ARG A 115 2.04 9.69 5.36
C ARG A 115 0.55 9.50 5.57
N GLU A 116 -0.27 10.49 5.22
CA GLU A 116 -1.72 10.39 5.29
C GLU A 116 -2.24 9.24 4.41
N GLU A 117 -1.71 9.12 3.20
CA GLU A 117 -2.08 8.01 2.30
C GLU A 117 -1.58 6.66 2.82
N ALA A 118 -0.38 6.61 3.43
CA ALA A 118 0.12 5.41 4.10
C ALA A 118 -0.76 4.98 5.29
N PHE A 119 -1.30 5.93 6.07
CA PHE A 119 -2.27 5.62 7.11
C PHE A 119 -3.58 5.06 6.53
N LYS A 120 -4.07 5.59 5.41
CA LYS A 120 -5.25 5.02 4.73
C LYS A 120 -4.99 3.60 4.23
N CYS A 121 -3.80 3.32 3.69
CA CYS A 121 -3.40 1.96 3.33
C CYS A 121 -3.41 1.04 4.56
N SER A 122 -2.84 1.47 5.69
CA SER A 122 -2.85 0.71 6.95
C SER A 122 -4.27 0.43 7.44
N ASP A 123 -5.15 1.43 7.42
CA ASP A 123 -6.55 1.29 7.84
C ASP A 123 -7.29 0.26 6.96
N ALA A 124 -7.08 0.31 5.63
CA ALA A 124 -7.67 -0.65 4.70
C ALA A 124 -7.15 -2.08 4.93
N LEU A 125 -5.85 -2.21 5.22
CA LEU A 125 -5.21 -3.49 5.50
C LEU A 125 -5.72 -4.12 6.82
N ILE A 126 -5.89 -3.30 7.86
CA ILE A 126 -6.49 -3.73 9.13
C ILE A 126 -7.93 -4.23 8.91
N LYS A 127 -8.74 -3.49 8.14
CA LYS A 127 -10.13 -3.88 7.84
C LYS A 127 -10.21 -5.26 7.17
N LEU A 128 -9.27 -5.60 6.29
CA LEU A 128 -9.22 -6.95 5.69
C LEU A 128 -9.02 -8.04 6.76
N THR A 129 -8.17 -7.81 7.75
CA THR A 129 -7.87 -8.82 8.79
C THR A 129 -8.88 -8.98 9.90
N GLN A 130 -9.77 -7.99 10.10
CA GLN A 130 -10.85 -8.08 11.07
C GLN A 130 -11.84 -9.21 10.74
N HIS A 131 -11.74 -9.80 9.55
CA HIS A 131 -12.51 -10.96 9.10
C HIS A 131 -11.81 -12.32 9.31
N GLY A 132 -10.55 -12.38 9.76
CA GLY A 132 -9.78 -13.63 9.81
C GLY A 132 -9.00 -13.92 11.10
N LEU A 133 -8.47 -12.91 11.81
CA LEU A 133 -7.46 -13.14 12.87
C LEU A 133 -7.58 -12.14 14.02
N LYS A 134 -7.93 -12.60 15.23
CA LYS A 134 -8.33 -11.71 16.34
C LYS A 134 -7.18 -11.04 17.10
N TYR A 135 -6.05 -11.70 17.36
CA TYR A 135 -5.06 -11.17 18.32
C TYR A 135 -3.99 -10.25 17.72
N THR A 136 -3.37 -10.65 16.59
CA THR A 136 -2.29 -9.86 15.97
C THR A 136 -2.80 -8.62 15.24
N SER A 137 -4.02 -8.69 14.69
CA SER A 137 -4.67 -7.54 14.04
C SER A 137 -4.98 -6.41 15.02
N GLU A 138 -5.36 -6.73 16.26
CA GLU A 138 -5.59 -5.76 17.33
C GLU A 138 -4.30 -5.03 17.74
N GLN A 139 -3.18 -5.76 17.88
CA GLN A 139 -1.88 -5.16 18.19
C GLN A 139 -1.39 -4.23 17.06
N ILE A 140 -1.51 -4.67 15.82
CA ILE A 140 -1.17 -3.85 14.65
C ILE A 140 -2.07 -2.63 14.56
N ALA A 141 -3.39 -2.79 14.71
CA ALA A 141 -4.35 -1.68 14.69
C ALA A 141 -4.08 -0.66 15.81
N SER A 142 -3.77 -1.15 17.01
CA SER A 142 -3.38 -0.31 18.15
C SER A 142 -2.11 0.47 17.85
N LEU A 143 -1.09 -0.17 17.26
CA LEU A 143 0.18 0.48 16.91
C LEU A 143 0.02 1.52 15.79
N VAL A 144 -0.79 1.24 14.77
CA VAL A 144 -1.12 2.21 13.70
C VAL A 144 -1.89 3.41 14.28
N ALA A 145 -2.89 3.18 15.15
CA ALA A 145 -3.62 4.25 15.81
C ALA A 145 -2.71 5.10 16.73
N ALA A 146 -1.77 4.45 17.42
CA ALA A 146 -0.76 5.13 18.22
C ALA A 146 0.18 5.97 17.34
N LEU A 147 0.67 5.44 16.22
CA LEU A 147 1.50 6.18 15.26
C LEU A 147 0.77 7.42 14.71
N ARG A 148 -0.53 7.29 14.39
CA ARG A 148 -1.34 8.40 13.86
C ARG A 148 -1.61 9.49 14.90
N SER A 149 -1.98 9.12 16.12
CA SER A 149 -2.28 10.08 17.19
C SER A 149 -1.05 10.83 17.68
N SER A 150 0.15 10.30 17.44
CA SER A 150 1.41 10.81 17.96
C SER A 150 2.37 11.32 16.86
N GLU A 151 1.92 11.38 15.60
CA GLU A 151 2.70 11.82 14.44
C GLU A 151 3.35 13.20 14.63
N LEU A 152 2.65 14.12 15.32
CA LEU A 152 3.10 15.50 15.52
C LEU A 152 3.84 15.72 16.86
N SER A 153 3.86 14.72 17.75
CA SER A 153 4.34 14.88 19.13
C SER A 153 5.51 13.96 19.50
N LEU A 154 5.75 12.88 18.76
CA LEU A 154 6.88 11.97 19.01
C LEU A 154 8.21 12.54 18.54
N LYS A 155 9.28 12.13 19.23
CA LYS A 155 10.63 12.26 18.68
C LYS A 155 10.77 11.34 17.47
N LYS A 156 11.54 11.78 16.47
CA LYS A 156 11.80 11.03 15.24
C LYS A 156 12.25 9.57 15.50
N SER A 157 13.10 9.35 16.51
CA SER A 157 13.55 8.00 16.90
C SER A 157 12.41 7.11 17.40
N GLU A 158 11.51 7.64 18.23
CA GLU A 158 10.38 6.89 18.78
C GLU A 158 9.36 6.52 17.69
N PHE A 159 9.19 7.40 16.70
CA PHE A 159 8.37 7.11 15.53
C PHE A 159 8.98 5.98 14.69
N HIS A 160 10.29 6.02 14.44
CA HIS A 160 11.00 4.93 13.74
C HIS A 160 10.95 3.61 14.49
N ASP A 161 11.12 3.60 15.82
CA ASP A 161 11.04 2.38 16.65
C ASP A 161 9.65 1.74 16.57
N ARG A 162 8.60 2.55 16.53
CA ARG A 162 7.22 2.08 16.37
C ARG A 162 6.96 1.54 14.96
N VAL A 163 7.51 2.16 13.92
CA VAL A 163 7.44 1.63 12.55
C VAL A 163 8.21 0.30 12.44
N ALA A 164 9.40 0.20 13.05
CA ALA A 164 10.16 -1.05 13.09
C ALA A 164 9.42 -2.16 13.85
N THR A 165 8.75 -1.81 14.95
CA THR A 165 7.88 -2.75 15.68
C THR A 165 6.73 -3.24 14.81
N LEU A 166 6.13 -2.36 14.01
CA LEU A 166 5.07 -2.71 13.06
C LEU A 166 5.56 -3.69 11.99
N ILE A 167 6.78 -3.49 11.48
CA ILE A 167 7.44 -4.42 10.54
C ILE A 167 7.62 -5.79 11.20
N ASN A 168 8.25 -5.84 12.37
CA ASN A 168 8.54 -7.09 13.07
C ASN A 168 7.27 -7.88 13.43
N LEU A 169 6.20 -7.20 13.85
CA LEU A 169 4.90 -7.84 14.14
C LEU A 169 4.28 -8.46 12.89
N THR A 170 4.46 -7.84 11.73
CA THR A 170 3.93 -8.35 10.47
C THR A 170 4.78 -9.48 9.89
N ASP A 171 6.11 -9.43 10.06
CA ASP A 171 7.00 -10.52 9.67
C ASP A 171 6.73 -11.77 10.53
N ALA A 172 6.60 -11.60 11.85
CA ALA A 172 6.21 -12.69 12.74
C ALA A 172 4.83 -13.27 12.41
N PHE A 173 3.94 -12.46 11.82
CA PHE A 173 2.65 -12.91 11.33
C PHE A 173 2.78 -13.77 10.06
N LYS A 174 3.59 -13.32 9.09
CA LYS A 174 3.89 -14.06 7.85
C LYS A 174 4.44 -15.48 8.14
N ASP A 175 5.35 -15.59 9.10
CA ASP A 175 5.99 -16.85 9.45
C ASP A 175 5.01 -17.87 10.07
N ARG A 176 4.04 -17.40 10.87
CA ARG A 176 3.03 -18.27 11.52
C ARG A 176 1.99 -18.82 10.55
N THR A 177 1.74 -18.12 9.45
CA THR A 177 0.77 -18.52 8.42
C THR A 177 1.39 -19.31 7.27
N SER A 178 2.73 -19.43 7.24
CA SER A 178 3.48 -20.21 6.24
C SER A 178 3.89 -21.60 6.77
N GLN A 179 3.54 -21.91 8.03
CA GLN A 179 3.71 -23.21 8.69
C GLN A 179 2.37 -23.96 8.71
#